data_AF-A0A2E3PYI9-F1
#
_entry.id   AF-A0A2E3PYI9-F1
#
_cell.length_a   1.000
_cell.length_b   1.000
_cell.length_c   1.000
_cell.angle_alpha   90.00
_cell.angle_beta   90.00
_cell.angle_gamma   90.00
#
_symmetry.space_group_name_H-M   'P 1'
#
loop_
_entity.id
_entity.type
_entity.pdbx_description
1 polymer ?
#
loop_
_entity_poly.entity_id
_entity_poly.type
_entity_poly.pdbx_seq_one_letter_code
_entity_poly.pdbx_strand_id
1 'polypeptide(L)'
;MGRRTRRGRQADRRPRLPGPRRTAADARPPASGQHPGRTSCLPPAARGPRAVQPTLRPGLAGTDPRAQLEPVPNPHGHDQPLRSPHGKARANPGPGPARPVRVLSSSSHPLPRAPIRIRDTVSDDATMPTRSLTTRLQHLAEYVPLRALAAAMQCVEPSQNLRTASLIGSIFGRWGAARTERAKSHIRQAMPELSESEVDRIARESIRYMFRVFLVDAMAMPRLINPWSWQDHVELDEFSEGARLLMSDEPAILITGHSGNWELLGFTLATVGFPMTALARPLDNPHLYNWVLGLREARGLRVLTKWGASDRIKELVKSDDPADRRIAFIADQNAGRGGLFVPWFGRMASSYKSIGLLAMRYDIPIIVGTARRTSPDSFHYRIELTDRFGPDDWTDARDPLFYITARFNRSLEQVVRKAPEQYLWIHRRWKSRPRWEESGKPMPASVRRKLEELPWMDDETMSRLLDTGEPGAPLS
;
A
#
# COMPACT_ATOMS: atom_id res chain seq x y z
N MET A 1 13.83 -7.19 -66.27
CA MET A 1 14.85 -8.25 -66.49
C MET A 1 15.35 -8.68 -65.12
N GLY A 2 15.11 -9.85 -64.54
CA GLY A 2 14.87 -11.18 -65.08
C GLY A 2 15.96 -12.10 -64.52
N ARG A 3 15.72 -12.78 -63.38
CA ARG A 3 16.56 -13.90 -62.93
C ARG A 3 15.71 -15.03 -62.35
N ARG A 4 16.18 -16.23 -62.71
CA ARG A 4 15.47 -17.50 -62.84
C ARG A 4 15.17 -18.20 -61.51
N THR A 5 14.10 -18.98 -61.60
CA THR A 5 13.60 -20.01 -60.69
C THR A 5 14.52 -21.25 -60.62
N ARG A 6 14.56 -21.92 -59.46
CA ARG A 6 14.76 -23.38 -59.37
C ARG A 6 13.95 -23.97 -58.21
N ARG A 7 13.22 -25.05 -58.54
CA ARG A 7 12.27 -25.83 -57.73
C ARG A 7 12.96 -26.93 -56.91
N GLY A 8 12.24 -27.42 -55.89
CA GLY A 8 12.25 -28.81 -55.39
C GLY A 8 12.83 -28.94 -53.97
N ARG A 9 12.27 -29.67 -53.01
CA ARG A 9 11.17 -30.65 -52.96
C ARG A 9 10.55 -30.64 -51.55
N GLN A 10 9.23 -30.85 -51.47
CA GLN A 10 8.49 -31.24 -50.26
C GLN A 10 8.90 -32.64 -49.82
N ALA A 11 9.06 -32.83 -48.50
CA ALA A 11 9.05 -34.14 -47.86
C ALA A 11 8.12 -34.10 -46.65
N ASP A 12 7.18 -35.04 -46.71
CA ASP A 12 6.05 -35.33 -45.84
C ASP A 12 6.50 -35.99 -44.53
N ARG A 13 6.11 -35.48 -43.35
CA ARG A 13 6.17 -36.23 -42.08
C ARG A 13 4.99 -35.89 -41.15
N ARG A 14 4.07 -36.84 -41.10
CA ARG A 14 2.93 -37.00 -40.19
C ARG A 14 3.32 -37.07 -38.69
N PRO A 15 2.37 -36.79 -37.78
CA PRO A 15 2.60 -36.66 -36.34
C PRO A 15 2.76 -38.01 -35.61
N ARG A 16 3.57 -38.04 -34.55
CA ARG A 16 3.74 -39.19 -33.65
C ARG A 16 2.65 -39.20 -32.56
N LEU A 17 1.87 -40.26 -32.52
CA LEU A 17 0.96 -40.62 -31.41
C LEU A 17 1.73 -41.37 -30.29
N PRO A 18 1.29 -41.27 -29.02
CA PRO A 18 1.87 -42.00 -27.90
C PRO A 18 1.41 -43.48 -27.85
N GLY A 19 2.34 -44.38 -27.53
CA GLY A 19 2.13 -45.84 -27.45
C GLY A 19 1.40 -46.31 -26.17
N PRO A 20 0.97 -47.59 -26.15
CA PRO A 20 -0.07 -48.06 -25.24
C PRO A 20 0.43 -48.58 -23.88
N ARG A 21 -0.48 -48.50 -22.91
CA ARG A 21 -0.44 -49.11 -21.57
C ARG A 21 -0.34 -50.64 -21.66
N ARG A 22 0.48 -51.24 -20.79
CA ARG A 22 0.41 -52.67 -20.44
C ARG A 22 -0.27 -52.84 -19.08
N THR A 23 -1.22 -53.76 -19.03
CA THR A 23 -1.96 -54.25 -17.86
C THR A 23 -1.71 -55.74 -17.71
N ALA A 24 -1.58 -56.21 -16.46
CA ALA A 24 -1.99 -57.51 -15.90
C ALA A 24 -1.16 -57.75 -14.62
N ALA A 25 -1.56 -58.49 -13.59
CA ALA A 25 -2.81 -58.83 -12.91
C ALA A 25 -2.36 -59.72 -11.73
N ASP A 26 -3.15 -59.74 -10.65
CA ASP A 26 -3.25 -60.76 -9.59
C ASP A 26 -2.06 -61.06 -8.64
N ALA A 27 -2.28 -60.74 -7.36
CA ALA A 27 -2.27 -61.73 -6.27
C ALA A 27 -2.91 -61.16 -4.99
N ARG A 28 -3.80 -61.98 -4.39
CA ARG A 28 -4.57 -61.75 -3.15
C ARG A 28 -3.76 -62.14 -1.88
N PRO A 29 -4.27 -61.82 -0.66
CA PRO A 29 -3.48 -61.66 0.56
C PRO A 29 -3.56 -62.88 1.51
N PRO A 30 -2.86 -62.85 2.67
CA PRO A 30 -3.29 -63.61 3.84
C PRO A 30 -3.86 -62.70 4.94
N ALA A 31 -4.91 -63.21 5.58
CA ALA A 31 -5.48 -62.75 6.84
C ALA A 31 -4.96 -63.61 8.00
N SER A 32 -4.84 -63.04 9.21
CA SER A 32 -5.33 -63.60 10.50
C SER A 32 -4.63 -62.98 11.72
N GLY A 33 -5.37 -62.85 12.83
CA GLY A 33 -4.87 -62.50 14.17
C GLY A 33 -5.56 -61.27 14.79
N GLN A 34 -6.86 -61.37 15.13
CA GLN A 34 -7.39 -61.61 16.48
C GLN A 34 -7.35 -60.40 17.46
N HIS A 35 -8.56 -59.91 17.74
CA HIS A 35 -9.00 -59.14 18.91
C HIS A 35 -8.85 -59.96 20.22
N PRO A 36 -8.78 -59.34 21.41
CA PRO A 36 -10.01 -58.93 22.12
C PRO A 36 -9.88 -57.66 23.00
N GLY A 37 -11.04 -57.11 23.40
CA GLY A 37 -11.14 -56.34 24.65
C GLY A 37 -11.97 -55.05 24.59
N ARG A 38 -13.28 -55.17 24.77
CA ARG A 38 -14.21 -54.08 25.11
C ARG A 38 -13.99 -53.61 26.56
N THR A 39 -14.18 -52.30 26.82
CA THR A 39 -14.91 -51.68 27.97
C THR A 39 -14.78 -50.16 27.81
N SER A 40 -15.83 -49.39 27.47
CA SER A 40 -16.92 -48.91 28.34
C SER A 40 -16.43 -48.34 29.68
N CYS A 41 -16.42 -47.00 29.82
CA CYS A 41 -16.97 -46.26 30.97
C CYS A 41 -16.82 -44.73 30.80
N LEU A 42 -17.95 -44.02 30.79
CA LEU A 42 -18.14 -42.62 31.21
C LEU A 42 -18.41 -42.59 32.74
N PRO A 43 -18.60 -41.42 33.38
CA PRO A 43 -17.62 -40.48 33.98
C PRO A 43 -17.69 -40.54 35.54
N PRO A 44 -17.20 -39.53 36.30
CA PRO A 44 -18.18 -38.53 36.78
C PRO A 44 -17.66 -37.09 36.89
N ALA A 45 -18.64 -36.20 36.97
CA ALA A 45 -18.53 -34.77 37.22
C ALA A 45 -17.89 -34.42 38.57
N ALA A 46 -17.15 -33.30 38.61
CA ALA A 46 -16.84 -32.58 39.85
C ALA A 46 -16.94 -31.07 39.64
N ARG A 47 -17.91 -30.52 40.37
CA ARG A 47 -18.23 -29.14 40.78
C ARG A 47 -17.05 -28.15 40.79
N GLY A 48 -17.32 -26.93 40.29
CA GLY A 48 -16.41 -25.79 40.38
C GLY A 48 -16.31 -25.16 41.77
N PRO A 49 -15.60 -24.02 41.87
CA PRO A 49 -16.25 -22.87 42.51
C PRO A 49 -15.98 -21.52 41.83
N ARG A 50 -17.04 -20.73 41.81
CA ARG A 50 -17.14 -19.28 42.11
C ARG A 50 -16.35 -18.27 41.28
N ALA A 51 -17.15 -17.52 40.52
CA ALA A 51 -16.93 -16.16 40.09
C ALA A 51 -16.54 -15.23 41.27
N VAL A 52 -15.55 -14.38 41.02
CA VAL A 52 -15.27 -13.18 41.82
C VAL A 52 -15.52 -11.99 40.90
N GLN A 53 -16.60 -11.25 41.19
CA GLN A 53 -16.84 -9.90 40.67
C GLN A 53 -15.89 -8.93 41.38
N PRO A 54 -15.33 -7.92 40.70
CA PRO A 54 -14.96 -6.67 41.34
C PRO A 54 -16.19 -5.77 41.41
N THR A 55 -16.53 -5.42 42.63
CA THR A 55 -17.57 -4.48 43.05
C THR A 55 -17.31 -3.07 42.52
N LEU A 56 -18.36 -2.47 41.96
CA LEU A 56 -18.54 -1.02 41.84
C LEU A 56 -18.64 -0.40 43.24
N ARG A 57 -17.93 0.73 43.46
CA ARG A 57 -18.33 1.74 44.45
C ARG A 57 -18.58 3.08 43.74
N PRO A 58 -19.63 3.82 44.12
CA PRO A 58 -20.03 5.08 43.49
C PRO A 58 -19.49 6.31 44.25
N GLY A 59 -19.44 7.44 43.53
CA GLY A 59 -19.49 8.79 44.10
C GLY A 59 -18.20 9.59 43.98
N LEU A 60 -18.17 10.62 43.12
CA LEU A 60 -18.60 11.98 43.47
C LEU A 60 -18.51 12.91 42.26
N ALA A 61 -19.45 13.82 42.19
CA ALA A 61 -19.66 14.79 41.12
C ALA A 61 -18.80 16.05 41.30
N GLY A 62 -18.49 16.68 40.15
CA GLY A 62 -18.46 18.14 39.97
C GLY A 62 -17.27 18.91 40.57
N THR A 63 -16.42 19.47 39.70
CA THR A 63 -16.45 20.89 39.29
C THR A 63 -15.09 21.31 38.71
N ASP A 64 -15.13 21.87 37.49
CA ASP A 64 -14.12 22.78 36.92
C ASP A 64 -14.36 24.16 37.55
N PRO A 65 -13.32 24.95 37.90
CA PRO A 65 -12.97 26.03 36.99
C PRO A 65 -11.46 26.37 36.92
N ARG A 66 -10.98 26.54 35.69
CA ARG A 66 -10.08 27.61 35.21
C ARG A 66 -9.37 28.45 36.29
N ALA A 67 -8.05 28.29 36.39
CA ALA A 67 -7.13 29.33 36.85
C ALA A 67 -5.74 29.12 36.19
N GLN A 68 -5.39 30.01 35.26
CA GLN A 68 -4.28 30.97 35.38
C GLN A 68 -2.88 30.38 35.14
N LEU A 69 -2.40 30.62 33.92
CA LEU A 69 -0.99 30.52 33.52
C LEU A 69 -0.29 31.83 33.92
N GLU A 70 0.73 31.74 34.76
CA GLU A 70 1.72 32.80 34.99
C GLU A 70 3.12 32.24 34.65
N PRO A 71 4.04 33.01 34.04
CA PRO A 71 5.25 32.49 33.42
C PRO A 71 6.46 32.43 34.36
N VAL A 72 7.31 31.44 34.10
CA VAL A 72 8.61 31.18 34.74
C VAL A 72 9.64 32.27 34.37
N PRO A 73 10.44 32.80 35.32
CA PRO A 73 11.57 33.66 35.00
C PRO A 73 12.85 32.86 34.71
N ASN A 74 13.56 33.25 33.65
CA ASN A 74 14.90 32.75 33.28
C ASN A 74 15.98 33.74 33.78
N PRO A 75 17.01 33.31 34.54
CA PRO A 75 18.17 34.14 34.83
C PRO A 75 19.47 33.51 34.33
N HIS A 76 19.92 33.94 33.15
CA HIS A 76 21.33 33.96 32.76
C HIS A 76 21.58 35.39 32.25
N GLY A 77 22.51 36.18 32.75
CA GLY A 77 23.88 35.86 33.13
C GLY A 77 24.73 36.90 32.40
N HIS A 78 25.35 37.79 33.16
CA HIS A 78 26.22 38.86 32.69
C HIS A 78 27.35 38.33 31.78
N ASP A 79 27.69 39.06 30.72
CA ASP A 79 29.00 39.73 30.62
C ASP A 79 29.14 40.55 29.31
N GLN A 80 29.40 41.84 29.49
CA GLN A 80 30.06 42.76 28.54
C GLN A 80 31.59 42.53 28.59
N PRO A 81 32.48 43.21 27.82
CA PRO A 81 32.30 44.42 26.99
C PRO A 81 33.05 44.40 25.64
N LEU A 82 32.84 45.43 24.81
CA LEU A 82 33.94 46.03 24.03
C LEU A 82 33.59 47.47 23.62
N ARG A 83 34.54 48.37 23.87
CA ARG A 83 34.45 49.82 23.70
C ARG A 83 34.61 50.28 22.25
N SER A 84 33.99 51.43 21.99
CA SER A 84 33.94 52.34 20.84
C SER A 84 35.28 52.72 20.18
N PRO A 85 35.24 53.43 19.03
CA PRO A 85 35.34 54.90 19.15
C PRO A 85 34.50 55.76 18.18
N HIS A 86 34.04 56.89 18.74
CA HIS A 86 33.80 58.23 18.18
C HIS A 86 33.06 58.46 16.85
N GLY A 87 31.99 59.28 16.93
CA GLY A 87 31.47 60.02 15.77
C GLY A 87 30.15 60.78 15.97
N LYS A 88 30.20 61.91 16.69
CA LYS A 88 29.33 63.12 16.64
C LYS A 88 27.80 62.96 16.48
N ALA A 89 27.10 63.42 17.51
CA ALA A 89 25.66 63.62 17.60
C ALA A 89 25.09 64.62 16.59
N ARG A 90 23.89 64.30 16.05
CA ARG A 90 22.82 65.27 15.75
C ARG A 90 21.46 64.61 16.02
N ALA A 91 20.60 65.38 16.67
CA ALA A 91 19.37 64.95 17.31
C ALA A 91 18.24 64.56 16.33
N ASN A 92 17.50 63.51 16.71
CA ASN A 92 16.20 63.14 16.17
C ASN A 92 15.10 64.12 16.62
N PRO A 93 14.19 64.57 15.74
CA PRO A 93 12.84 64.95 16.13
C PRO A 93 11.94 63.70 16.22
N GLY A 94 11.10 63.65 17.25
CA GLY A 94 10.25 62.51 17.60
C GLY A 94 9.20 62.11 16.54
N PRO A 95 8.57 60.94 16.71
CA PRO A 95 7.66 60.39 15.71
C PRO A 95 6.32 61.12 15.73
N GLY A 96 5.93 61.65 14.57
CA GLY A 96 4.57 62.13 14.30
C GLY A 96 3.55 60.97 14.23
N PRO A 97 2.25 61.29 14.32
CA PRO A 97 1.20 60.29 14.55
C PRO A 97 1.01 59.36 13.34
N ALA A 98 0.73 58.09 13.65
CA ALA A 98 0.52 57.01 12.71
C ALA A 98 -0.62 57.32 11.72
N ARG A 99 -0.34 57.16 10.42
CA ARG A 99 -1.36 57.11 9.36
C ARG A 99 -2.09 55.76 9.39
N PRO A 100 -3.40 55.71 9.13
CA PRO A 100 -4.16 54.47 9.18
C PRO A 100 -3.73 53.51 8.07
N VAL A 101 -3.40 52.29 8.46
CA VAL A 101 -3.14 51.17 7.54
C VAL A 101 -4.45 50.86 6.81
N ARG A 102 -4.43 51.02 5.50
CA ARG A 102 -5.52 50.66 4.59
C ARG A 102 -5.63 49.13 4.60
N VAL A 103 -6.68 48.61 5.23
CA VAL A 103 -7.06 47.19 5.13
C VAL A 103 -7.38 46.92 3.66
N LEU A 104 -6.47 46.23 2.97
CA LEU A 104 -6.76 45.67 1.66
C LEU A 104 -7.78 44.55 1.86
N SER A 105 -8.97 44.79 1.33
CA SER A 105 -10.08 43.85 1.26
C SER A 105 -9.62 42.52 0.66
N SER A 106 -10.06 41.45 1.33
CA SER A 106 -10.00 40.05 0.91
C SER A 106 -9.97 39.84 -0.60
N SER A 107 -8.83 39.38 -1.13
CA SER A 107 -8.82 38.62 -2.38
C SER A 107 -9.40 37.25 -2.09
N SER A 108 -10.66 37.06 -2.48
CA SER A 108 -11.33 35.78 -2.60
C SER A 108 -10.39 34.75 -3.23
N HIS A 109 -9.99 33.73 -2.46
CA HIS A 109 -9.47 32.51 -3.05
C HIS A 109 -10.55 31.95 -3.97
N PRO A 110 -10.30 31.76 -5.27
CA PRO A 110 -11.27 31.09 -6.11
C PRO A 110 -11.46 29.67 -5.56
N LEU A 111 -12.71 29.30 -5.30
CA LEU A 111 -13.11 27.92 -5.03
C LEU A 111 -12.43 26.99 -6.04
N PRO A 112 -12.02 25.77 -5.64
CA PRO A 112 -11.42 24.82 -6.57
C PRO A 112 -12.37 24.65 -7.77
N ARG A 113 -11.86 24.96 -8.96
CA ARG A 113 -12.57 24.75 -10.23
C ARG A 113 -13.05 23.30 -10.25
N ALA A 114 -14.25 23.07 -10.80
CA ALA A 114 -14.78 21.73 -11.04
C ALA A 114 -13.68 20.82 -11.62
N PRO A 115 -13.59 19.53 -11.21
CA PRO A 115 -12.53 18.65 -11.64
C PRO A 115 -12.47 18.70 -13.17
N ILE A 116 -11.35 19.22 -13.68
CA ILE A 116 -11.02 19.12 -15.10
C ILE A 116 -10.94 17.61 -15.32
N ARG A 117 -11.99 17.05 -15.94
CA ARG A 117 -11.89 15.72 -16.54
C ARG A 117 -10.79 15.85 -17.57
N ILE A 118 -9.59 15.39 -17.23
CA ILE A 118 -8.63 15.01 -18.24
C ILE A 118 -9.29 13.80 -18.91
N ARG A 119 -10.13 14.08 -19.92
CA ARG A 119 -10.41 13.08 -20.94
C ARG A 119 -9.04 12.68 -21.43
N ASP A 120 -8.67 11.43 -21.19
CA ASP A 120 -7.64 10.77 -21.95
C ASP A 120 -7.89 11.14 -23.41
N THR A 121 -7.09 12.04 -23.98
CA THR A 121 -6.90 12.12 -25.42
C THR A 121 -5.97 10.96 -25.80
N VAL A 122 -6.30 9.76 -25.34
CA VAL A 122 -6.06 8.57 -26.12
C VAL A 122 -7.03 8.72 -27.26
N SER A 123 -6.53 8.75 -28.50
CA SER A 123 -7.37 8.76 -29.68
C SER A 123 -8.55 7.80 -29.48
N ASP A 124 -9.77 8.33 -29.48
CA ASP A 124 -11.02 7.57 -29.58
C ASP A 124 -11.09 6.73 -30.89
N ASP A 125 -10.01 6.70 -31.67
CA ASP A 125 -9.90 6.08 -32.99
C ASP A 125 -9.01 4.82 -33.03
N ALA A 126 -8.49 4.36 -31.89
CA ALA A 126 -8.03 2.97 -31.81
C ALA A 126 -9.28 2.10 -31.62
N THR A 127 -9.91 1.71 -32.73
CA THR A 127 -11.02 0.75 -32.79
C THR A 127 -10.76 -0.40 -31.82
N MET A 128 -11.34 -0.32 -30.62
CA MET A 128 -11.38 -1.44 -29.69
C MET A 128 -12.09 -2.56 -30.45
N PRO A 129 -11.47 -3.74 -30.62
CA PRO A 129 -12.09 -4.82 -31.36
C PRO A 129 -13.50 -5.02 -30.81
N THR A 130 -14.50 -5.03 -31.70
CA THR A 130 -15.90 -5.15 -31.31
C THR A 130 -16.06 -6.41 -30.48
N ARG A 131 -16.07 -6.26 -29.16
CA ARG A 131 -16.16 -7.38 -28.22
C ARG A 131 -17.45 -8.14 -28.52
N SER A 132 -17.36 -9.47 -28.53
CA SER A 132 -18.51 -10.33 -28.79
C SER A 132 -19.67 -9.99 -27.86
N LEU A 133 -20.90 -10.22 -28.31
CA LEU A 133 -22.11 -10.01 -27.50
C LEU A 133 -22.01 -10.76 -26.17
N THR A 134 -21.43 -11.96 -26.18
CA THR A 134 -21.18 -12.76 -24.96
C THR A 134 -20.31 -12.02 -23.94
N THR A 135 -19.19 -11.42 -24.37
CA THR A 135 -18.32 -10.65 -23.47
C THR A 135 -19.03 -9.43 -22.91
N ARG A 136 -19.88 -8.75 -23.70
CA ARG A 136 -20.66 -7.61 -23.24
C ARG A 136 -21.69 -8.02 -22.17
N LEU A 137 -22.42 -9.10 -22.42
CA LEU A 137 -23.39 -9.65 -21.47
C LEU A 137 -22.71 -10.13 -20.19
N GLN A 138 -21.54 -10.77 -20.29
CA GLN A 138 -20.77 -11.18 -19.12
C GLN A 138 -20.34 -9.96 -18.29
N HIS A 139 -19.83 -8.89 -18.93
CA HIS A 139 -19.47 -7.68 -18.22
C HIS A 139 -20.65 -7.02 -17.51
N LEU A 140 -21.84 -7.03 -18.12
CA LEU A 140 -23.06 -6.52 -17.49
C LEU A 140 -23.51 -7.41 -16.33
N ALA A 141 -23.44 -8.73 -16.49
CA ALA A 141 -23.78 -9.69 -15.44
C ALA A 141 -22.84 -9.60 -14.23
N GLU A 142 -21.59 -9.18 -14.41
CA GLU A 142 -20.67 -8.85 -13.31
C GLU A 142 -20.96 -7.47 -12.71
N TYR A 143 -21.22 -6.47 -13.56
CA TYR A 143 -21.38 -5.07 -13.15
C TYR A 143 -22.67 -4.80 -12.39
N VAL A 144 -23.82 -5.24 -12.90
CA VAL A 144 -25.14 -4.90 -12.35
C VAL A 144 -25.30 -5.39 -10.91
N PRO A 145 -24.97 -6.66 -10.56
CA PRO A 145 -25.09 -7.13 -9.17
C PRO A 145 -24.16 -6.38 -8.22
N LEU A 146 -22.91 -6.11 -8.63
CA LEU A 146 -21.97 -5.35 -7.81
C LEU A 146 -22.46 -3.92 -7.58
N ARG A 147 -23.03 -3.28 -8.60
CA ARG A 147 -23.57 -1.92 -8.48
C ARG A 147 -24.81 -1.87 -7.59
N ALA A 148 -25.69 -2.87 -7.69
CA ALA A 148 -26.87 -3.01 -6.83
C ALA A 148 -26.48 -3.27 -5.38
N LEU A 149 -25.51 -4.17 -5.13
CA LEU A 149 -24.97 -4.42 -3.80
C LEU A 149 -24.38 -3.15 -3.19
N ALA A 150 -23.57 -2.40 -3.95
CA ALA A 150 -23.00 -1.15 -3.47
C ALA A 150 -24.05 -0.06 -3.21
N ALA A 151 -25.15 -0.04 -3.98
CA ALA A 151 -26.28 0.86 -3.71
C ALA A 151 -26.98 0.48 -2.40
N ALA A 152 -27.27 -0.81 -2.20
CA ALA A 152 -27.90 -1.30 -0.97
C ALA A 152 -27.03 -1.05 0.27
N MET A 153 -25.72 -1.30 0.18
CA MET A 153 -24.79 -1.02 1.27
C MET A 153 -24.75 0.48 1.62
N GLN A 154 -24.89 1.38 0.65
CA GLN A 154 -24.89 2.83 0.91
C GLN A 154 -26.14 3.34 1.66
N CYS A 155 -27.22 2.56 1.74
CA CYS A 155 -28.41 2.90 2.53
C CYS A 155 -28.22 2.69 4.04
N VAL A 156 -27.09 2.11 4.46
CA VAL A 156 -26.82 1.70 5.83
C VAL A 156 -25.53 2.39 6.33
N GLU A 157 -25.43 2.64 7.62
CA GLU A 157 -24.23 3.27 8.19
C GLU A 157 -22.99 2.39 7.94
N PRO A 158 -21.84 2.95 7.54
CA PRO A 158 -20.63 2.16 7.25
C PRO A 158 -20.22 1.24 8.40
N SER A 159 -20.34 1.67 9.66
CA SER A 159 -20.03 0.87 10.85
C SER A 159 -20.81 -0.46 10.89
N GLN A 160 -22.08 -0.45 10.48
CA GLN A 160 -22.93 -1.63 10.39
C GLN A 160 -22.50 -2.55 9.24
N ASN A 161 -22.13 -1.97 8.10
CA ASN A 161 -21.67 -2.72 6.94
C ASN A 161 -20.31 -3.41 7.15
N LEU A 162 -19.44 -2.89 8.02
CA LEU A 162 -18.13 -3.48 8.30
C LEU A 162 -18.23 -4.91 8.86
N ARG A 163 -19.25 -5.19 9.68
CA ARG A 163 -19.49 -6.56 10.19
C ARG A 163 -19.92 -7.50 9.07
N THR A 164 -20.82 -7.05 8.20
CA THR A 164 -21.26 -7.80 7.03
C THR A 164 -20.09 -8.09 6.08
N ALA A 165 -19.25 -7.09 5.79
CA ALA A 165 -18.05 -7.27 4.98
C ALA A 165 -17.07 -8.27 5.62
N SER A 166 -16.91 -8.22 6.95
CA SER A 166 -16.08 -9.18 7.70
C SER A 166 -16.63 -10.60 7.63
N LEU A 167 -17.96 -10.77 7.66
CA LEU A 167 -18.60 -12.07 7.51
C LEU A 167 -18.37 -12.63 6.10
N ILE A 168 -18.58 -11.81 5.06
CA ILE A 168 -18.31 -12.19 3.66
C ILE A 168 -16.85 -12.58 3.50
N GLY A 169 -15.92 -11.77 4.02
CA GLY A 169 -14.49 -12.07 4.01
C GLY A 169 -14.14 -13.37 4.75
N SER A 170 -14.83 -13.67 5.85
CA SER A 170 -14.66 -14.94 6.58
C SER A 170 -15.12 -16.15 5.76
N ILE A 171 -16.26 -16.04 5.06
CA ILE A 171 -16.77 -17.08 4.15
C ILE A 171 -15.77 -17.26 2.99
N PHE A 172 -15.32 -16.16 2.39
CA PHE A 172 -14.34 -16.17 1.31
C PHE A 172 -13.02 -16.83 1.73
N GLY A 173 -12.51 -16.52 2.93
CA GLY A 173 -11.29 -17.11 3.47
C GLY A 173 -11.41 -18.63 3.70
N ARG A 174 -12.61 -19.12 4.04
CA ARG A 174 -12.88 -20.56 4.18
C ARG A 174 -12.94 -21.28 2.83
N TRP A 175 -13.65 -20.71 1.86
CA TRP A 175 -13.74 -21.29 0.51
C TRP A 175 -12.43 -21.16 -0.28
N GLY A 176 -11.66 -20.11 0.00
CA GLY A 176 -10.35 -19.84 -0.57
C GLY A 176 -9.18 -20.36 0.26
N ALA A 177 -9.28 -21.56 0.85
CA ALA A 177 -8.28 -22.10 1.78
C ALA A 177 -6.83 -21.97 1.28
N ALA A 178 -6.56 -22.22 -0.01
CA ALA A 178 -5.22 -22.06 -0.60
C ALA A 178 -4.69 -20.61 -0.56
N ARG A 179 -5.56 -19.60 -0.63
CA ARG A 179 -5.15 -18.18 -0.47
C ARG A 179 -4.84 -17.87 0.98
N THR A 180 -5.64 -18.41 1.90
CA THR A 180 -5.44 -18.26 3.34
C THR A 180 -4.13 -18.94 3.78
N GLU A 181 -3.85 -20.15 3.32
CA GLU A 181 -2.58 -20.84 3.61
C GLU A 181 -1.37 -20.12 3.02
N ARG A 182 -1.52 -19.52 1.83
CA ARG A 182 -0.47 -18.64 1.28
C ARG A 182 -0.23 -17.42 2.18
N ALA A 183 -1.29 -16.76 2.64
CA ALA A 183 -1.16 -15.64 3.54
C ALA A 183 -0.41 -16.04 4.82
N LYS A 184 -0.75 -17.18 5.44
CA LYS A 184 -0.02 -17.73 6.59
C LYS A 184 1.45 -18.00 6.26
N SER A 185 1.74 -18.64 5.14
CA SER A 185 3.13 -18.91 4.71
C SER A 185 3.96 -17.63 4.58
N HIS A 186 3.37 -16.59 3.98
CA HIS A 186 4.00 -15.28 3.88
C HIS A 186 4.21 -14.62 5.25
N ILE A 187 3.23 -14.70 6.15
CA ILE A 187 3.33 -14.15 7.50
C ILE A 187 4.44 -14.85 8.30
N ARG A 188 4.51 -16.19 8.29
CA ARG A 188 5.58 -16.96 8.97
C ARG A 188 6.96 -16.56 8.50
N GLN A 189 7.12 -16.36 7.20
CA GLN A 189 8.39 -15.92 6.63
C GLN A 189 8.72 -14.48 7.01
N ALA A 190 7.70 -13.62 7.07
CA ALA A 190 7.89 -12.21 7.32
C ALA A 190 8.15 -11.88 8.79
N MET A 191 7.45 -12.58 9.68
CA MET A 191 7.40 -12.36 11.11
C MET A 191 7.54 -13.72 11.82
N PRO A 192 8.73 -14.37 11.73
CA PRO A 192 8.98 -15.68 12.33
C PRO A 192 8.86 -15.70 13.86
N GLU A 193 8.88 -14.52 14.49
CA GLU A 193 8.63 -14.31 15.91
C GLU A 193 7.18 -14.62 16.35
N LEU A 194 6.23 -14.71 15.41
CA LEU A 194 4.82 -14.94 15.73
C LEU A 194 4.51 -16.42 15.95
N SER A 195 3.63 -16.69 16.93
CA SER A 195 3.08 -18.03 17.14
C SER A 195 2.11 -18.43 16.01
N GLU A 196 1.89 -19.74 15.82
CA GLU A 196 0.96 -20.23 14.79
C GLU A 196 -0.48 -19.72 14.97
N SER A 197 -0.91 -19.48 16.21
CA SER A 197 -2.23 -18.90 16.48
C SER A 197 -2.32 -17.43 16.06
N GLU A 198 -1.25 -16.66 16.23
CA GLU A 198 -1.15 -15.28 15.76
C GLU A 198 -1.09 -15.22 14.23
N VAL A 199 -0.29 -16.07 13.60
CA VAL A 199 -0.21 -16.22 12.14
C VAL A 199 -1.61 -16.49 11.56
N ASP A 200 -2.33 -17.45 12.13
CA ASP A 200 -3.67 -17.84 11.69
C ASP A 200 -4.70 -16.73 11.91
N ARG A 201 -4.63 -16.01 13.05
CA ARG A 201 -5.47 -14.84 13.34
C ARG A 201 -5.22 -13.71 12.32
N ILE A 202 -3.96 -13.32 12.12
CA ILE A 202 -3.57 -12.25 11.19
C ILE A 202 -3.95 -12.59 9.76
N ALA A 203 -3.71 -13.84 9.32
CA ALA A 203 -4.07 -14.27 7.97
C ALA A 203 -5.58 -14.13 7.71
N ARG A 204 -6.42 -14.60 8.63
CA ARG A 204 -7.88 -14.47 8.48
C ARG A 204 -8.34 -13.02 8.55
N GLU A 205 -7.76 -12.24 9.46
CA GLU A 205 -8.15 -10.84 9.62
C GLU A 205 -7.73 -10.00 8.41
N SER A 206 -6.57 -10.27 7.80
CA SER A 206 -6.15 -9.63 6.55
C SER A 206 -7.12 -9.83 5.39
N ILE A 207 -7.70 -11.03 5.30
CA ILE A 207 -8.73 -11.32 4.30
C ILE A 207 -10.00 -10.52 4.63
N ARG A 208 -10.47 -10.53 5.88
CA ARG A 208 -11.66 -9.75 6.27
C ARG A 208 -11.47 -8.26 6.03
N TYR A 209 -10.30 -7.74 6.35
CA TYR A 209 -9.94 -6.34 6.19
C TYR A 209 -10.00 -5.91 4.72
N MET A 210 -9.51 -6.73 3.79
CA MET A 210 -9.64 -6.47 2.35
C MET A 210 -11.11 -6.28 1.93
N PHE A 211 -12.04 -7.05 2.49
CA PHE A 211 -13.47 -6.88 2.21
C PHE A 211 -14.04 -5.60 2.82
N ARG A 212 -13.56 -5.17 3.99
CA ARG A 212 -13.93 -3.85 4.56
C ARG A 212 -13.51 -2.73 3.61
N VAL A 213 -12.26 -2.76 3.13
CA VAL A 213 -11.72 -1.76 2.20
C VAL A 213 -12.54 -1.69 0.90
N PHE A 214 -12.78 -2.83 0.24
CA PHE A 214 -13.42 -2.80 -1.08
C PHE A 214 -14.95 -2.71 -1.05
N LEU A 215 -15.63 -3.37 -0.10
CA LEU A 215 -17.09 -3.39 -0.09
C LEU A 215 -17.70 -2.21 0.67
N VAL A 216 -17.01 -1.71 1.70
CA VAL A 216 -17.52 -0.63 2.53
C VAL A 216 -16.78 0.65 2.22
N ASP A 217 -15.46 0.66 2.41
CA ASP A 217 -14.74 1.93 2.49
C ASP A 217 -14.70 2.66 1.16
N ALA A 218 -14.34 1.95 0.09
CA ALA A 218 -14.30 2.51 -1.26
C ALA A 218 -15.66 3.10 -1.69
N MET A 219 -16.77 2.56 -1.18
CA MET A 219 -18.13 3.02 -1.50
C MET A 219 -18.57 4.20 -0.61
N ALA A 220 -18.21 4.17 0.67
CA ALA A 220 -18.56 5.21 1.63
C ALA A 220 -17.68 6.47 1.49
N MET A 221 -16.44 6.29 1.03
CA MET A 221 -15.40 7.32 0.98
C MET A 221 -15.83 8.62 0.27
N PRO A 222 -16.45 8.63 -0.93
CA PRO A 222 -16.82 9.89 -1.58
C PRO A 222 -17.84 10.73 -0.81
N ARG A 223 -18.66 10.08 0.03
CA ARG A 223 -19.66 10.73 0.88
C ARG A 223 -19.04 11.22 2.18
N LEU A 224 -18.27 10.37 2.85
CA LEU A 224 -17.69 10.65 4.17
C LEU A 224 -16.48 11.58 4.12
N ILE A 225 -15.61 11.41 3.12
CA ILE A 225 -14.40 12.21 2.96
C ILE A 225 -14.72 13.37 2.03
N ASN A 226 -15.02 14.53 2.62
CA ASN A 226 -15.24 15.78 1.90
C ASN A 226 -14.58 16.96 2.61
N PRO A 227 -14.43 18.13 1.95
CA PRO A 227 -13.70 19.27 2.51
C PRO A 227 -14.18 19.72 3.89
N TRP A 228 -15.42 19.38 4.25
CA TRP A 228 -16.06 19.80 5.50
C TRP A 228 -16.07 18.71 6.58
N SER A 229 -16.02 17.43 6.23
CA SER A 229 -16.18 16.31 7.19
C SER A 229 -15.03 15.29 7.20
N TRP A 230 -13.97 15.50 6.42
CA TRP A 230 -12.86 14.54 6.40
C TRP A 230 -12.20 14.37 7.79
N GLN A 231 -12.17 15.45 8.60
CA GLN A 231 -11.57 15.46 9.94
C GLN A 231 -12.33 14.58 10.94
N ASP A 232 -13.62 14.32 10.70
CA ASP A 232 -14.43 13.43 11.52
C ASP A 232 -14.05 11.95 11.34
N HIS A 233 -13.22 11.64 10.35
CA HIS A 233 -12.89 10.27 9.93
C HIS A 233 -11.39 10.02 9.80
N VAL A 234 -10.58 11.07 9.71
CA VAL A 234 -9.15 10.95 9.45
C VAL A 234 -8.35 11.85 10.37
N GLU A 235 -7.41 11.24 11.08
CA GLU A 235 -6.35 11.91 11.83
C GLU A 235 -5.10 12.01 10.94
N LEU A 236 -4.44 13.18 10.94
CA LEU A 236 -3.12 13.34 10.35
C LEU A 236 -2.09 13.26 11.48
N ASP A 237 -1.31 12.18 11.53
CA ASP A 237 -0.33 11.95 12.59
C ASP A 237 1.09 12.09 12.03
N GLU A 238 1.93 12.84 12.74
CA GLU A 238 3.31 13.17 12.35
C GLU A 238 3.46 13.66 10.89
N PHE A 239 2.39 14.27 10.34
CA PHE A 239 2.30 14.60 8.93
C PHE A 239 2.97 15.92 8.54
N SER A 240 3.56 16.65 9.49
CA SER A 240 4.12 18.00 9.27
C SER A 240 5.18 18.02 8.16
N GLU A 241 6.12 17.08 8.15
CA GLU A 241 7.14 17.00 7.10
C GLU A 241 6.56 16.64 5.74
N GLY A 242 5.57 15.74 5.71
CA GLY A 242 4.84 15.40 4.48
C GLY A 242 4.06 16.59 3.95
N ALA A 243 3.37 17.30 4.83
CA ALA A 243 2.63 18.52 4.52
C ALA A 243 3.55 19.60 3.97
N ARG A 244 4.76 19.81 4.51
CA ARG A 244 5.70 20.81 3.97
C ARG A 244 6.07 20.55 2.51
N LEU A 245 6.39 19.30 2.16
CA LEU A 245 6.69 18.93 0.77
C LEU A 245 5.44 18.97 -0.11
N LEU A 246 4.27 18.64 0.41
CA LEU A 246 3.03 18.72 -0.34
C LEU A 246 2.46 20.15 -0.46
N MET A 247 2.90 21.08 0.39
CA MET A 247 2.59 22.51 0.28
C MET A 247 3.63 23.25 -0.56
N SER A 248 4.81 22.68 -0.78
CA SER A 248 5.75 23.24 -1.74
C SER A 248 5.32 22.93 -3.17
N ASP A 249 5.87 23.71 -4.10
CA ASP A 249 5.74 23.44 -5.52
C ASP A 249 6.68 22.32 -5.97
N GLU A 250 7.43 21.66 -5.10
CA GLU A 250 8.39 20.62 -5.52
C GLU A 250 7.66 19.34 -6.00
N PRO A 251 8.22 18.63 -6.99
CA PRO A 251 7.70 17.33 -7.36
C PRO A 251 7.90 16.34 -6.21
N ALA A 252 7.01 15.35 -6.10
CA ALA A 252 7.11 14.31 -5.10
C ALA A 252 6.64 12.96 -5.65
N ILE A 253 7.35 11.91 -5.28
CA ILE A 253 6.92 10.53 -5.47
C ILE A 253 6.27 10.07 -4.15
N LEU A 254 5.00 9.70 -4.22
CA LEU A 254 4.24 9.21 -3.07
C LEU A 254 4.13 7.70 -3.15
N ILE A 255 4.59 6.99 -2.14
CA ILE A 255 4.60 5.52 -2.11
C ILE A 255 3.72 5.03 -0.97
N THR A 256 2.89 4.06 -1.28
CA THR A 256 2.18 3.25 -0.29
C THR A 256 2.24 1.76 -0.68
N GLY A 257 1.72 0.89 0.17
CA GLY A 257 1.56 -0.53 -0.11
C GLY A 257 0.08 -0.90 -0.08
N HIS A 258 -0.25 -2.16 -0.41
CA HIS A 258 -1.57 -2.70 -0.13
C HIS A 258 -1.74 -3.01 1.38
N SER A 259 -1.46 -2.01 2.22
CA SER A 259 -1.56 -2.02 3.68
C SER A 259 -2.38 -0.82 4.13
N GLY A 260 -3.22 -1.01 5.15
CA GLY A 260 -4.21 0.01 5.51
C GLY A 260 -5.19 0.23 4.35
N ASN A 261 -5.66 1.47 4.19
CA ASN A 261 -6.56 1.85 3.10
C ASN A 261 -5.87 2.81 2.11
N TRP A 262 -5.17 2.24 1.14
CA TRP A 262 -4.48 2.99 0.09
C TRP A 262 -5.44 3.77 -0.83
N GLU A 263 -6.70 3.34 -0.99
CA GLU A 263 -7.71 4.07 -1.77
C GLU A 263 -8.06 5.38 -1.04
N LEU A 264 -8.27 5.30 0.28
CA LEU A 264 -8.59 6.44 1.13
C LEU A 264 -7.43 7.41 1.28
N LEU A 265 -6.19 6.91 1.32
CA LEU A 265 -5.00 7.75 1.45
C LEU A 265 -4.93 8.82 0.35
N GLY A 266 -4.87 8.38 -0.92
CA GLY A 266 -4.77 9.31 -2.06
C GLY A 266 -6.00 10.21 -2.19
N PHE A 267 -7.19 9.64 -1.96
CA PHE A 267 -8.45 10.38 -2.02
C PHE A 267 -8.55 11.48 -0.96
N THR A 268 -8.12 11.18 0.27
CA THR A 268 -8.15 12.15 1.38
C THR A 268 -7.15 13.26 1.13
N LEU A 269 -5.91 12.93 0.76
CA LEU A 269 -4.89 13.93 0.45
C LEU A 269 -5.34 14.88 -0.68
N ALA A 270 -5.94 14.34 -1.74
CA ALA A 270 -6.50 15.16 -2.81
C ALA A 270 -7.70 16.00 -2.36
N THR A 271 -8.56 15.46 -1.48
CA THR A 271 -9.69 16.19 -0.89
C THR A 271 -9.25 17.38 -0.04
N VAL A 272 -8.12 17.27 0.68
CA VAL A 272 -7.60 18.32 1.58
C VAL A 272 -6.65 19.31 0.89
N GLY A 273 -6.58 19.28 -0.44
CA GLY A 273 -5.84 20.28 -1.22
C GLY A 273 -4.48 19.82 -1.77
N PHE A 274 -4.17 18.53 -1.70
CA PHE A 274 -2.96 17.96 -2.30
C PHE A 274 -3.32 17.09 -3.51
N PRO A 275 -3.69 17.69 -4.66
CA PRO A 275 -4.03 16.92 -5.84
C PRO A 275 -2.79 16.13 -6.29
N MET A 276 -3.01 14.97 -6.89
CA MET A 276 -1.95 14.04 -7.29
C MET A 276 -2.45 13.10 -8.37
N THR A 277 -1.50 12.45 -9.04
CA THR A 277 -1.76 11.46 -10.08
C THR A 277 -1.31 10.07 -9.61
N ALA A 278 -2.26 9.17 -9.40
CA ALA A 278 -2.00 7.78 -9.04
C ALA A 278 -1.91 6.89 -10.28
N LEU A 279 -0.97 5.95 -10.28
CA LEU A 279 -0.90 4.95 -11.34
C LEU A 279 -1.77 3.74 -11.03
N ALA A 280 -2.63 3.37 -11.97
CA ALA A 280 -3.44 2.16 -11.87
C ALA A 280 -3.44 1.35 -13.17
N ARG A 281 -3.66 0.04 -13.03
CA ARG A 281 -4.02 -0.82 -14.17
C ARG A 281 -5.54 -0.72 -14.38
N PRO A 282 -6.02 -0.55 -15.63
CA PRO A 282 -7.45 -0.66 -15.92
C PRO A 282 -8.01 -2.02 -15.50
N LEU A 283 -9.25 -2.04 -14.98
CA LEU A 283 -9.99 -3.27 -14.76
C LEU A 283 -10.41 -3.85 -16.12
N ASP A 284 -10.43 -5.18 -16.24
CA ASP A 284 -10.72 -5.84 -17.51
C ASP A 284 -12.18 -5.55 -17.97
N ASN A 285 -13.10 -5.46 -17.01
CA ASN A 285 -14.49 -5.05 -17.22
C ASN A 285 -14.60 -3.51 -17.26
N PRO A 286 -15.00 -2.91 -18.39
CA PRO A 286 -14.99 -1.46 -18.58
C PRO A 286 -16.07 -0.73 -17.77
N HIS A 287 -17.20 -1.39 -17.44
CA HIS A 287 -18.25 -0.79 -16.62
C HIS A 287 -17.79 -0.65 -15.17
N LEU A 288 -17.16 -1.72 -14.64
CA LEU A 288 -16.52 -1.69 -13.33
C LEU A 288 -15.37 -0.69 -13.30
N TYR A 289 -14.53 -0.66 -14.34
CA TYR A 289 -13.45 0.30 -14.47
C TYR A 289 -13.95 1.74 -14.38
N ASN A 290 -14.91 2.13 -15.22
CA ASN A 290 -15.44 3.49 -15.26
C ASN A 290 -16.11 3.90 -13.95
N TRP A 291 -16.82 2.96 -13.30
CA TRP A 291 -17.45 3.22 -12.01
C TRP A 291 -16.41 3.45 -10.92
N VAL A 292 -15.41 2.56 -10.78
CA VAL A 292 -14.33 2.68 -9.77
C VAL A 292 -13.48 3.92 -10.04
N LEU A 293 -13.19 4.22 -11.31
CA LEU A 293 -12.49 5.44 -11.70
C LEU A 293 -13.27 6.68 -11.24
N GLY A 294 -14.57 6.71 -11.49
CA GLY A 294 -15.43 7.81 -11.03
C GLY A 294 -15.47 7.98 -9.51
N LEU A 295 -15.32 6.90 -8.73
CA LEU A 295 -15.19 6.99 -7.26
C LEU A 295 -13.85 7.61 -6.86
N ARG A 296 -12.75 7.17 -7.47
CA ARG A 296 -11.39 7.65 -7.18
C ARG A 296 -11.21 9.11 -7.57
N GLU A 297 -11.69 9.50 -8.74
CA GLU A 297 -11.54 10.86 -9.28
C GLU A 297 -12.61 11.83 -8.82
N ALA A 298 -13.47 11.43 -7.88
CA ALA A 298 -14.53 12.31 -7.38
C ALA A 298 -13.97 13.58 -6.69
N ARG A 299 -12.69 13.56 -6.25
CA ARG A 299 -12.06 14.64 -5.47
C ARG A 299 -10.57 14.86 -5.76
N GLY A 300 -10.25 15.44 -6.91
CA GLY A 300 -8.90 15.97 -7.21
C GLY A 300 -7.79 14.93 -7.44
N LEU A 301 -7.99 13.67 -7.05
CA LEU A 301 -7.13 12.54 -7.42
C LEU A 301 -7.32 12.25 -8.91
N ARG A 302 -6.23 12.14 -9.65
CA ARG A 302 -6.21 11.71 -11.06
C ARG A 302 -5.69 10.29 -11.14
N VAL A 303 -6.19 9.49 -12.06
CA VAL A 303 -5.68 8.14 -12.29
C VAL A 303 -5.09 8.02 -13.68
N LEU A 304 -3.76 7.85 -13.74
CA LEU A 304 -3.08 7.55 -14.98
C LEU A 304 -3.05 6.04 -15.22
N THR A 305 -3.51 5.61 -16.39
CA THR A 305 -3.47 4.19 -16.77
C THR A 305 -2.12 3.77 -17.34
N LYS A 306 -1.74 2.53 -17.07
CA LYS A 306 -0.40 1.97 -17.36
C LYS A 306 0.01 1.94 -18.84
N TRP A 307 -0.90 2.09 -19.81
CA TRP A 307 -0.53 2.05 -21.23
C TRP A 307 0.22 3.34 -21.60
N GLY A 308 1.52 3.25 -21.92
CA GLY A 308 2.34 4.43 -22.24
C GLY A 308 2.74 5.31 -21.05
N ALA A 309 2.47 4.86 -19.82
CA ALA A 309 2.71 5.65 -18.60
C ALA A 309 4.16 6.15 -18.47
N SER A 310 5.15 5.43 -19.03
CA SER A 310 6.55 5.86 -18.95
C SER A 310 6.85 7.14 -19.73
N ASP A 311 6.16 7.42 -20.84
CA ASP A 311 6.34 8.68 -21.57
C ASP A 311 5.46 9.77 -20.97
N ARG A 312 4.23 9.42 -20.59
CA ARG A 312 3.32 10.35 -19.93
C ARG A 312 3.85 10.85 -18.58
N ILE A 313 4.45 9.98 -17.77
CA ILE A 313 5.09 10.38 -16.50
C ILE A 313 6.18 11.44 -16.73
N LYS A 314 6.96 11.34 -17.83
CA LYS A 314 8.01 12.34 -18.14
C LYS A 314 7.40 13.70 -18.44
N GLU A 315 6.23 13.72 -19.08
CA GLU A 315 5.47 14.95 -19.34
C GLU A 315 4.89 15.50 -18.04
N LEU A 316 4.30 14.64 -17.21
CA LEU A 316 3.70 15.03 -15.93
C LEU A 316 4.71 15.65 -14.96
N VAL A 317 5.90 15.05 -14.82
CA VAL A 317 6.98 15.59 -13.97
C VAL A 317 7.42 16.98 -14.41
N LYS A 318 7.30 17.32 -15.69
CA LYS A 318 7.65 18.62 -16.27
C LYS A 318 6.47 19.61 -16.33
N SER A 319 5.28 19.18 -15.94
CA SER A 319 4.08 20.01 -15.91
C SER A 319 4.15 21.00 -14.76
N ASP A 320 3.59 22.19 -14.94
CA ASP A 320 3.42 23.17 -13.86
C ASP A 320 2.18 22.87 -12.99
N ASP A 321 1.35 21.91 -13.38
CA ASP A 321 0.19 21.49 -12.57
C ASP A 321 0.67 20.72 -11.33
N PRO A 322 0.37 21.18 -10.10
CA PRO A 322 0.76 20.50 -8.87
C PRO A 322 0.32 19.02 -8.81
N ALA A 323 -0.80 18.68 -9.44
CA ALA A 323 -1.31 17.31 -9.50
C ALA A 323 -0.46 16.38 -10.37
N ASP A 324 0.21 16.93 -11.37
CA ASP A 324 1.05 16.19 -12.31
C ASP A 324 2.48 16.01 -11.75
N ARG A 325 2.91 16.92 -10.86
CA ARG A 325 4.21 16.86 -10.17
C ARG A 325 4.22 15.90 -8.98
N ARG A 326 3.06 15.40 -8.56
CA ARG A 326 2.89 14.46 -7.43
C ARG A 326 2.40 13.12 -7.95
N ILE A 327 3.29 12.14 -7.98
CA ILE A 327 3.02 10.85 -8.62
C ILE A 327 2.94 9.76 -7.55
N ALA A 328 1.77 9.14 -7.43
CA ALA A 328 1.48 8.13 -6.41
C ALA A 328 1.59 6.70 -6.95
N PHE A 329 2.28 5.85 -6.20
CA PHE A 329 2.50 4.43 -6.49
C PHE A 329 2.08 3.55 -5.33
N ILE A 330 1.48 2.41 -5.67
CA ILE A 330 1.35 1.28 -4.75
C ILE A 330 2.44 0.26 -5.12
N ALA A 331 3.48 0.13 -4.29
CA ALA A 331 4.79 -0.38 -4.72
C ALA A 331 5.20 -1.77 -4.17
N ASP A 332 4.31 -2.44 -3.43
CA ASP A 332 4.55 -3.70 -2.72
C ASP A 332 4.25 -4.97 -3.55
N GLN A 333 3.79 -4.84 -4.80
CA GLN A 333 3.44 -5.99 -5.63
C GLN A 333 4.64 -6.54 -6.42
N ASN A 334 4.54 -7.78 -6.90
CA ASN A 334 5.63 -8.46 -7.60
C ASN A 334 5.85 -7.82 -8.99
N ALA A 335 7.03 -7.23 -9.21
CA ALA A 335 7.39 -6.61 -10.50
C ALA A 335 7.77 -7.63 -11.59
N GLY A 336 7.73 -8.93 -11.30
CA GLY A 336 8.03 -10.00 -12.25
C GLY A 336 9.53 -10.28 -12.38
N ARG A 337 9.93 -11.10 -13.37
CA ARG A 337 11.34 -11.51 -13.54
C ARG A 337 12.30 -10.36 -13.90
N GLY A 338 11.77 -9.25 -14.44
CA GLY A 338 12.55 -8.07 -14.84
C GLY A 338 12.64 -6.96 -13.77
N GLY A 339 11.98 -7.14 -12.63
CA GLY A 339 12.09 -6.23 -11.49
C GLY A 339 13.46 -6.27 -10.84
N LEU A 340 13.71 -5.30 -9.95
CA LEU A 340 14.93 -5.29 -9.16
C LEU A 340 14.70 -6.09 -7.88
N PHE A 341 15.55 -7.08 -7.65
CA PHE A 341 15.49 -7.90 -6.45
C PHE A 341 16.20 -7.15 -5.33
N VAL A 342 15.44 -6.77 -4.31
CA VAL A 342 15.91 -6.10 -3.08
C VAL A 342 15.32 -6.81 -1.86
N PRO A 343 15.85 -6.58 -0.65
CA PRO A 343 15.27 -7.13 0.57
C PRO A 343 13.77 -6.78 0.73
N TRP A 344 13.03 -7.76 1.21
CA TRP A 344 11.64 -7.69 1.65
C TRP A 344 11.41 -8.77 2.70
N PHE A 345 11.33 -8.38 3.97
CA PHE A 345 11.18 -9.25 5.13
C PHE A 345 12.19 -10.41 5.15
N GLY A 346 13.48 -10.09 5.14
CA GLY A 346 14.55 -11.09 5.22
C GLY A 346 14.69 -11.97 3.97
N ARG A 347 14.01 -11.65 2.86
CA ARG A 347 14.10 -12.38 1.59
C ARG A 347 14.24 -11.42 0.41
N MET A 348 14.86 -11.87 -0.67
CA MET A 348 14.86 -11.09 -1.92
C MET A 348 13.49 -11.10 -2.58
N ALA A 349 12.95 -9.94 -2.91
CA ALA A 349 11.69 -9.78 -3.63
C ALA A 349 11.82 -8.84 -4.84
N SER A 350 11.13 -9.19 -5.92
CA SER A 350 11.13 -8.39 -7.14
C SER A 350 10.27 -7.14 -6.99
N SER A 351 10.91 -5.98 -7.10
CA SER A 351 10.33 -4.65 -6.83
C SER A 351 10.43 -3.72 -8.05
N TYR A 352 9.56 -2.70 -8.09
CA TYR A 352 9.42 -1.79 -9.23
C TYR A 352 10.59 -0.78 -9.30
N LYS A 353 11.67 -1.17 -9.97
CA LYS A 353 12.84 -0.30 -10.22
C LYS A 353 12.52 1.01 -10.96
N SER A 354 11.39 1.07 -11.67
CA SER A 354 10.93 2.28 -12.36
C SER A 354 10.74 3.46 -11.41
N ILE A 355 10.39 3.21 -10.15
CA ILE A 355 10.20 4.26 -9.14
C ILE A 355 11.55 4.89 -8.81
N GLY A 356 12.57 4.08 -8.49
CA GLY A 356 13.93 4.59 -8.24
C GLY A 356 14.56 5.27 -9.46
N LEU A 357 14.36 4.71 -10.66
CA LEU A 357 14.80 5.33 -11.90
C LEU A 357 14.15 6.71 -12.15
N LEU A 358 12.89 6.87 -11.75
CA LEU A 358 12.18 8.15 -11.87
C LEU A 358 12.74 9.17 -10.88
N ALA A 359 12.91 8.76 -9.62
CA ALA A 359 13.47 9.60 -8.56
C ALA A 359 14.87 10.12 -8.93
N MET A 360 15.77 9.22 -9.37
CA MET A 360 17.14 9.58 -9.77
C MET A 360 17.20 10.46 -11.02
N ARG A 361 16.27 10.28 -11.96
CA ARG A 361 16.33 11.00 -13.24
C ARG A 361 15.95 12.47 -13.11
N TYR A 362 15.11 12.78 -12.14
CA TYR A 362 14.48 14.09 -11.98
C TYR A 362 14.69 14.68 -10.58
N ASP A 363 15.58 14.07 -9.79
CA ASP A 363 15.90 14.47 -8.43
C ASP A 363 14.65 14.65 -7.54
N ILE A 364 13.69 13.73 -7.67
CA ILE A 364 12.40 13.82 -6.99
C ILE A 364 12.46 13.12 -5.64
N PRO A 365 12.14 13.81 -4.53
CA PRO A 365 12.02 13.18 -3.21
C PRO A 365 10.88 12.17 -3.15
N ILE A 366 11.07 11.15 -2.33
CA ILE A 366 10.11 10.07 -2.07
C ILE A 366 9.53 10.25 -0.66
N ILE A 367 8.21 10.16 -0.57
CA ILE A 367 7.46 10.03 0.69
C ILE A 367 6.83 8.64 0.73
N VAL A 368 7.00 7.91 1.82
CA VAL A 368 6.29 6.65 2.09
C VAL A 368 5.26 6.89 3.18
N GLY A 369 4.00 6.57 2.90
CA GLY A 369 2.90 6.77 3.85
C GLY A 369 1.80 5.72 3.74
N THR A 370 0.95 5.68 4.75
CA THR A 370 -0.21 4.78 4.83
C THR A 370 -1.40 5.47 5.46
N ALA A 371 -2.62 5.00 5.16
CA ALA A 371 -3.81 5.32 5.94
C ALA A 371 -4.20 4.09 6.74
N ARG A 372 -3.76 4.01 8.00
CA ARG A 372 -4.00 2.86 8.88
C ARG A 372 -5.35 3.01 9.57
N ARG A 373 -6.17 1.95 9.57
CA ARG A 373 -7.43 1.95 10.33
C ARG A 373 -7.11 1.89 11.82
N THR A 374 -7.70 2.78 12.61
CA THR A 374 -7.44 2.88 14.06
C THR A 374 -8.34 1.98 14.90
N SER A 375 -9.52 1.62 14.39
CA SER A 375 -10.44 0.69 15.05
C SER A 375 -11.12 -0.25 14.03
N PRO A 376 -11.21 -1.57 14.30
CA PRO A 376 -11.78 -2.55 13.36
C PRO A 376 -13.21 -2.24 12.89
N ASP A 377 -14.03 -1.64 13.76
CA ASP A 377 -15.47 -1.47 13.57
C ASP A 377 -15.89 -0.02 13.23
N SER A 378 -14.93 0.90 13.08
CA SER A 378 -15.23 2.30 12.76
C SER A 378 -14.50 2.75 11.51
N PHE A 379 -15.14 3.60 10.70
CA PHE A 379 -14.52 4.28 9.56
C PHE A 379 -13.61 5.43 10.07
N HIS A 380 -12.57 5.07 10.83
CA HIS A 380 -11.57 6.02 11.30
C HIS A 380 -10.18 5.55 10.90
N TYR A 381 -9.42 6.50 10.37
CA TYR A 381 -8.10 6.28 9.81
C TYR A 381 -7.12 7.28 10.36
N ARG A 382 -5.86 6.85 10.40
CA ARG A 382 -4.73 7.71 10.67
C ARG A 382 -3.82 7.68 9.45
N ILE A 383 -3.59 8.85 8.87
CA ILE A 383 -2.59 9.02 7.83
C ILE A 383 -1.25 9.24 8.51
N GLU A 384 -0.30 8.36 8.23
CA GLU A 384 1.01 8.31 8.87
C GLU A 384 2.10 8.42 7.79
N LEU A 385 3.07 9.30 8.02
CA LEU A 385 4.33 9.31 7.28
C LEU A 385 5.28 8.28 7.89
N THR A 386 5.87 7.42 7.08
CA THR A 386 6.79 6.37 7.54
C THR A 386 8.25 6.68 7.20
N ASP A 387 8.49 7.25 6.01
CA ASP A 387 9.84 7.65 5.59
C ASP A 387 9.73 8.82 4.60
N ARG A 388 10.76 9.64 4.57
CA ARG A 388 10.97 10.70 3.58
C ARG A 388 12.46 10.74 3.26
N PHE A 389 12.77 10.72 1.97
CA PHE A 389 14.15 10.77 1.50
C PHE A 389 14.26 11.35 0.11
N GLY A 390 15.40 11.95 -0.22
CA GLY A 390 15.63 12.71 -1.44
C GLY A 390 17.05 12.54 -1.98
N PRO A 391 17.42 13.31 -3.02
CA PRO A 391 18.71 13.22 -3.72
C PRO A 391 19.93 13.12 -2.79
N ASP A 392 19.95 13.90 -1.72
CA ASP A 392 21.03 13.93 -0.75
C ASP A 392 21.24 12.58 -0.04
N ASP A 393 20.18 11.77 0.13
CA ASP A 393 20.26 10.45 0.77
C ASP A 393 20.95 9.38 -0.09
N TRP A 394 21.04 9.58 -1.41
CA TRP A 394 21.61 8.60 -2.34
C TRP A 394 22.71 9.16 -3.24
N THR A 395 23.14 10.40 -3.00
CA THR A 395 24.23 11.03 -3.76
C THR A 395 25.54 10.24 -3.65
N ASP A 396 25.85 9.74 -2.45
CA ASP A 396 27.06 8.95 -2.18
C ASP A 396 26.83 7.43 -2.28
N ALA A 397 25.62 7.00 -2.62
CA ALA A 397 25.32 5.59 -2.77
C ALA A 397 26.03 5.03 -4.02
N ARG A 398 26.79 3.93 -3.86
CA ARG A 398 27.46 3.28 -4.99
C ARG A 398 26.49 2.73 -6.03
N ASP A 399 25.35 2.22 -5.58
CA ASP A 399 24.22 1.83 -6.42
C ASP A 399 22.95 2.53 -5.91
N PRO A 400 22.71 3.79 -6.34
CA PRO A 400 21.57 4.56 -5.87
C PRO A 400 20.23 3.88 -6.18
N LEU A 401 20.13 3.19 -7.32
CA LEU A 401 18.91 2.49 -7.72
C LEU A 401 18.57 1.36 -6.74
N PHE A 402 19.57 0.56 -6.36
CA PHE A 402 19.39 -0.49 -5.35
C PHE A 402 19.07 0.10 -3.98
N TYR A 403 19.80 1.14 -3.56
CA TYR A 403 19.58 1.85 -2.30
C TYR A 403 18.14 2.37 -2.18
N ILE A 404 17.68 3.17 -3.16
CA ILE A 404 16.33 3.76 -3.18
C ILE A 404 15.27 2.66 -3.13
N THR A 405 15.44 1.61 -3.94
CA THR A 405 14.46 0.53 -4.04
C THR A 405 14.39 -0.31 -2.76
N ALA A 406 15.53 -0.55 -2.12
CA ALA A 406 15.59 -1.22 -0.84
C ALA A 406 15.02 -0.35 0.29
N ARG A 407 15.27 0.97 0.27
CA ARG A 407 14.78 1.91 1.29
C ARG A 407 13.27 1.95 1.33
N PHE A 408 12.61 2.20 0.19
CA PHE A 408 11.14 2.24 0.22
C PHE A 408 10.51 0.88 0.57
N ASN A 409 11.15 -0.23 0.19
CA ASN A 409 10.70 -1.56 0.63
C ASN A 409 10.78 -1.68 2.15
N ARG A 410 11.89 -1.27 2.76
CA ARG A 410 12.04 -1.25 4.22
C ARG A 410 10.97 -0.38 4.88
N SER A 411 10.69 0.80 4.35
CA SER A 411 9.64 1.69 4.87
C SER A 411 8.26 1.01 4.79
N LEU A 412 7.98 0.29 3.70
CA LEU A 412 6.76 -0.50 3.55
C LEU A 412 6.71 -1.71 4.50
N GLU A 413 7.84 -2.34 4.83
CA GLU A 413 7.89 -3.37 5.88
C GLU A 413 7.49 -2.79 7.24
N GLN A 414 7.96 -1.59 7.58
CA GLN A 414 7.58 -0.91 8.82
C GLN A 414 6.07 -0.62 8.85
N VAL A 415 5.49 -0.17 7.74
CA VAL A 415 4.02 -0.01 7.60
C VAL A 415 3.30 -1.32 7.88
N VAL A 416 3.75 -2.42 7.27
CA VAL A 416 3.12 -3.73 7.44
C VAL A 416 3.28 -4.26 8.87
N ARG A 417 4.44 -4.06 9.50
CA ARG A 417 4.69 -4.49 10.89
C ARG A 417 3.81 -3.77 11.91
N LYS A 418 3.45 -2.50 11.66
CA LYS A 418 2.55 -1.72 12.54
C LYS A 418 1.12 -2.29 12.58
N ALA A 419 0.64 -2.87 11.49
CA ALA A 419 -0.71 -3.43 11.38
C ALA A 419 -0.73 -4.60 10.40
N PRO A 420 -0.14 -5.76 10.76
CA PRO A 420 0.03 -6.88 9.83
C PRO A 420 -1.31 -7.45 9.36
N GLU A 421 -2.37 -7.32 10.16
CA GLU A 421 -3.74 -7.70 9.78
C GLU A 421 -4.38 -6.78 8.75
N GLN A 422 -3.77 -5.64 8.40
CA GLN A 422 -4.28 -4.69 7.40
C GLN A 422 -3.56 -4.81 6.05
N TYR A 423 -2.62 -5.76 5.91
CA TYR A 423 -1.85 -5.97 4.69
C TYR A 423 -2.39 -7.09 3.80
N LEU A 424 -2.32 -6.94 2.48
CA LEU A 424 -2.81 -7.91 1.49
C LEU A 424 -1.90 -9.15 1.33
N TRP A 425 -1.83 -9.99 2.37
CA TRP A 425 -0.96 -11.18 2.41
C TRP A 425 -1.25 -12.25 1.35
N ILE A 426 -2.46 -12.26 0.78
CA ILE A 426 -2.86 -13.23 -0.26
C ILE A 426 -2.11 -13.02 -1.60
N HIS A 427 -1.52 -11.84 -1.80
CA HIS A 427 -0.79 -11.53 -3.01
C HIS A 427 0.52 -12.33 -3.10
N ARG A 428 0.90 -12.77 -4.30
CA ARG A 428 2.10 -13.60 -4.53
C ARG A 428 3.37 -12.73 -4.63
N ARG A 429 3.71 -12.00 -3.57
CA ARG A 429 4.89 -11.10 -3.48
C ARG A 429 6.17 -11.77 -3.96
N TRP A 430 6.36 -13.01 -3.55
CA TRP A 430 7.56 -13.81 -3.78
C TRP A 430 7.47 -14.78 -4.97
N LYS A 431 6.51 -14.59 -5.88
CA LYS A 431 6.36 -15.46 -7.06
C LYS A 431 7.59 -15.44 -7.98
N SER A 432 8.26 -14.30 -8.08
CA SER A 432 9.50 -14.17 -8.86
C SER A 432 10.69 -14.24 -7.94
N ARG A 433 11.71 -14.99 -8.36
CA ARG A 433 12.93 -15.28 -7.61
C ARG A 433 14.16 -14.82 -8.40
N PRO A 434 15.23 -14.38 -7.75
CA PRO A 434 16.49 -14.13 -8.44
C PRO A 434 17.00 -15.39 -9.14
N ARG A 435 17.67 -15.21 -10.29
CA ARG A 435 18.15 -16.34 -11.10
C ARG A 435 19.06 -17.30 -10.34
N TRP A 436 19.89 -16.79 -9.41
CA TRP A 436 20.79 -17.64 -8.62
C TRP A 436 20.00 -18.56 -7.67
N GLU A 437 19.00 -18.03 -6.97
CA GLU A 437 18.09 -18.79 -6.09
C GLU A 437 17.33 -19.85 -6.90
N GLU A 438 16.78 -19.50 -8.08
CA GLU A 438 16.10 -20.48 -8.95
C GLU A 438 17.02 -21.60 -9.44
N SER A 439 18.32 -21.33 -9.56
CA SER A 439 19.33 -22.30 -9.98
C SER A 439 20.01 -23.04 -8.83
N GLY A 440 19.58 -22.83 -7.58
CA GLY A 440 20.21 -23.40 -6.39
C GLY A 440 21.66 -22.93 -6.17
N LYS A 441 22.03 -21.79 -6.73
CA LYS A 441 23.38 -21.20 -6.59
C LYS A 441 23.43 -20.21 -5.43
N PRO A 442 24.58 -20.08 -4.76
CA PRO A 442 24.74 -19.09 -3.70
C PRO A 442 24.54 -17.67 -4.24
N MET A 443 24.19 -16.76 -3.33
CA MET A 443 24.05 -15.35 -3.65
C MET A 443 25.36 -14.79 -4.24
N PRO A 444 25.33 -14.10 -5.40
CA PRO A 444 26.53 -13.51 -5.96
C PRO A 444 27.19 -12.51 -5.01
N ALA A 445 28.53 -12.50 -4.95
CA ALA A 445 29.28 -11.55 -4.12
C ALA A 445 28.96 -10.08 -4.46
N SER A 446 28.61 -9.79 -5.71
CA SER A 446 28.18 -8.45 -6.13
C SER A 446 26.85 -8.03 -5.52
N VAL A 447 25.93 -8.97 -5.25
CA VAL A 447 24.65 -8.69 -4.58
C VAL A 447 24.88 -8.57 -3.07
N ARG A 448 25.67 -9.47 -2.48
CA ARG A 448 26.06 -9.39 -1.07
C ARG A 448 26.67 -8.02 -0.74
N ARG A 449 27.63 -7.55 -1.54
CA ARG A 449 28.24 -6.23 -1.33
C ARG A 449 27.25 -5.08 -1.37
N LYS A 450 26.25 -5.12 -2.27
CA LYS A 450 25.17 -4.10 -2.29
C LYS A 450 24.31 -4.13 -1.03
N LEU A 451 24.11 -5.31 -0.44
CA LEU A 451 23.39 -5.45 0.82
C LEU A 451 24.21 -4.89 1.99
N GLU A 452 25.51 -5.20 2.04
CA GLU A 452 26.45 -4.68 3.05
C GLU A 452 26.59 -3.15 3.00
N GLU A 453 26.41 -2.54 1.82
CA GLU A 453 26.44 -1.10 1.63
C GLU A 453 25.15 -0.39 2.10
N LEU A 454 24.07 -1.11 2.46
CA LEU A 454 22.84 -0.49 2.98
C LEU A 454 23.05 -0.06 4.45
N PRO A 455 22.79 1.21 4.82
CA PRO A 455 23.07 1.72 6.18
C PRO A 455 22.30 1.02 7.32
N TRP A 456 21.32 0.20 6.98
CA TRP A 456 20.45 -0.50 7.93
C TRP A 456 20.53 -2.01 7.84
N MET A 457 21.51 -2.54 7.10
CA MET A 457 21.72 -3.97 7.02
C MET A 457 22.57 -4.42 8.20
N ASP A 458 21.92 -5.00 9.21
CA ASP A 458 22.59 -5.65 10.33
C ASP A 458 22.95 -7.12 10.01
N ASP A 459 23.84 -7.69 10.84
CA ASP A 459 24.31 -9.07 10.68
C ASP A 459 23.18 -10.09 10.74
N GLU A 460 22.14 -9.82 11.54
CA GLU A 460 20.98 -10.69 11.69
C GLU A 460 20.16 -10.72 10.39
N THR A 461 19.84 -9.56 9.82
CA THR A 461 19.10 -9.41 8.57
C THR A 461 19.91 -9.98 7.40
N MET A 462 21.22 -9.74 7.38
CA MET A 462 22.13 -10.33 6.40
C MET A 462 22.11 -11.86 6.51
N SER A 463 22.21 -12.41 7.72
CA SER A 463 22.14 -13.86 7.96
C SER A 463 20.83 -14.44 7.42
N ARG A 464 19.68 -13.84 7.75
CA ARG A 464 18.38 -14.29 7.22
C ARG A 464 18.31 -14.27 5.70
N LEU A 465 18.86 -13.23 5.04
CA LEU A 465 18.89 -13.15 3.58
C LEU A 465 19.76 -14.26 2.94
N LEU A 466 20.82 -14.67 3.62
CA LEU A 466 21.74 -15.72 3.17
C LEU A 466 21.23 -17.12 3.48
N ASP A 467 20.52 -17.30 4.60
CA ASP A 467 20.01 -18.58 5.11
C ASP A 467 18.74 -19.05 4.39
N THR A 468 18.20 -18.26 3.47
CA THR A 468 17.06 -18.66 2.61
C THR A 468 17.37 -19.83 1.64
N GLY A 469 18.52 -20.48 1.81
CA GLY A 469 19.02 -21.63 1.06
C GLY A 469 18.45 -22.98 1.48
N GLU A 470 17.12 -23.12 1.62
CA GLU A 470 16.48 -24.42 1.37
C GLU A 470 15.95 -24.45 -0.08
N PRO A 471 16.69 -25.06 -1.02
CA PRO A 471 16.21 -25.29 -2.36
C PRO A 471 15.20 -26.43 -2.32
N GLY A 472 13.89 -26.11 -2.29
CA GLY A 472 12.90 -27.13 -2.67
C GLY A 472 11.60 -27.22 -1.90
N ALA A 473 11.17 -26.24 -1.10
CA ALA A 473 9.77 -26.21 -0.68
C ALA A 473 8.91 -25.59 -1.80
N PRO A 474 8.16 -26.36 -2.62
CA PRO A 474 7.18 -25.79 -3.51
C PRO A 474 6.13 -25.08 -2.65
N LEU A 475 6.04 -23.76 -2.78
CA LEU A 475 4.88 -23.02 -2.31
C LEU A 475 3.73 -23.33 -3.28
N SER A 476 2.84 -24.23 -2.87
CA SER A 476 1.65 -24.67 -3.60
C SER A 476 0.57 -23.58 -3.77
#